data_AF-A0A5Z0FAT4-F1
#
_entry.id   AF-A0A5Z0FAT4-F1
#
_cell.length_a   1.000
_cell.length_b   1.000
_cell.length_c   1.000
_cell.angle_alpha   90.00
_cell.angle_beta   90.00
_cell.angle_gamma   90.00
#
_symmetry.space_group_name_H-M   'P 1'
#
loop_
_entity.id
_entity.type
_entity.pdbx_description
1 polymer ?
#
loop_
_entity_poly.entity_id
_entity_poly.type
_entity_poly.pdbx_seq_one_letter_code
_entity_poly.pdbx_strand_id
1 'polypeptide(L)'
;KEKELFIKQGGFFSKGFLKENKLECECVINLIHGRDGEDGKIAALFEFYSIKFIGPRLEASVLSFNKELTKLYAKSVGVKTLDYTILRKNQNSKEKLSFPCIIKPARLGSSIGISIVKDEKDLEYAKDVGFEFDNDLVVEEFKNNIKEYNLAGCMINDEFVFSIIEEPKKKEFLDFEQKYLSFSGHNELIEADLSEELKEKLKDSFKKIYNPLFKGALIRCDFFILDNEIYLNEINPNPGSLANYLFKDFN
;
A
#
# COMPACT_ATOMS: atom_id res chain seq x y z
N LYS A 1 29.46 17.94 -13.03
CA LYS A 1 28.52 17.07 -13.77
C LYS A 1 28.46 15.75 -13.03
N GLU A 2 27.29 15.38 -12.53
CA GLU A 2 27.07 14.06 -11.97
C GLU A 2 27.31 12.99 -13.05
N LYS A 3 27.81 11.83 -12.66
CA LYS A 3 28.04 10.72 -13.58
C LYS A 3 26.68 10.09 -13.89
N GLU A 4 26.29 10.09 -15.15
CA GLU A 4 25.10 9.37 -15.62
C GLU A 4 25.27 7.86 -15.40
N LEU A 5 24.29 7.24 -14.75
CA LEU A 5 24.23 5.80 -14.52
C LEU A 5 23.35 5.14 -15.58
N PHE A 6 23.76 3.96 -16.04
CA PHE A 6 22.97 3.07 -16.88
C PHE A 6 22.96 1.66 -16.29
N ILE A 7 21.90 0.91 -16.59
CA ILE A 7 21.69 -0.44 -16.05
C ILE A 7 22.30 -1.49 -16.98
N LYS A 8 22.95 -2.50 -16.40
CA LYS A 8 23.34 -3.76 -17.07
C LYS A 8 23.14 -4.93 -16.10
N GLN A 9 23.38 -6.15 -16.58
CA GLN A 9 23.30 -7.34 -15.73
C GLN A 9 24.15 -7.17 -14.47
N GLY A 10 23.50 -7.36 -13.32
CA GLY A 10 24.10 -7.33 -12.00
C GLY A 10 24.33 -5.95 -11.40
N GLY A 11 23.87 -4.85 -11.99
CA GLY A 11 23.91 -3.54 -11.32
C GLY A 11 23.88 -2.30 -12.22
N PHE A 12 24.25 -1.17 -11.61
CA PHE A 12 24.37 0.14 -12.25
C PHE A 12 25.82 0.41 -12.65
N PHE A 13 26.02 1.10 -13.76
CA PHE A 13 27.32 1.37 -14.36
C PHE A 13 27.42 2.83 -14.78
N SER A 14 28.64 3.38 -14.75
CA SER A 14 28.96 4.71 -15.28
C SER A 14 30.03 4.62 -16.35
N LYS A 15 30.01 5.55 -17.32
CA LYS A 15 31.07 5.65 -18.32
C LYS A 15 32.35 6.19 -17.66
N GLY A 16 33.43 5.41 -17.74
CA GLY A 16 34.79 5.88 -17.47
C GLY A 16 35.54 6.17 -18.77
N PHE A 17 36.76 6.69 -18.65
CA PHE A 17 37.59 7.08 -19.79
C PHE A 17 38.03 5.88 -20.67
N LEU A 18 38.33 4.74 -20.03
CA LEU A 18 38.81 3.52 -20.71
C LEU A 18 37.89 2.32 -20.56
N LYS A 19 37.07 2.31 -19.51
CA LYS A 19 36.15 1.22 -19.17
C LYS A 19 34.93 1.75 -18.46
N GLU A 20 33.89 0.95 -18.44
CA GLU A 20 32.74 1.18 -17.59
C GLU A 20 33.08 0.80 -16.15
N ASN A 21 32.54 1.56 -15.20
CA ASN A 21 32.72 1.31 -13.78
C ASN A 21 31.38 0.88 -13.19
N LYS A 22 31.33 -0.33 -12.63
CA LYS A 22 30.18 -0.81 -11.85
C LYS A 22 30.11 -0.01 -10.55
N LEU A 23 28.91 0.44 -10.19
CA LEU A 23 28.64 1.01 -8.88
C LEU A 23 28.66 -0.11 -7.83
N GLU A 24 29.47 0.04 -6.79
CA GLU A 24 29.47 -0.89 -5.66
C GLU A 24 28.21 -0.67 -4.82
N CYS A 25 27.25 -1.58 -4.99
CA CYS A 25 25.98 -1.59 -4.29
C CYS A 25 25.55 -3.05 -4.12
N GLU A 26 25.41 -3.49 -2.86
CA GLU A 26 25.00 -4.88 -2.55
C GLU A 26 23.51 -5.10 -2.76
N CYS A 27 22.71 -4.08 -2.45
CA CYS A 27 21.25 -4.11 -2.52
C CYS A 27 20.71 -2.69 -2.73
N VAL A 28 19.68 -2.57 -3.55
CA VAL A 28 18.93 -1.33 -3.77
C VAL A 28 17.66 -1.36 -2.93
N ILE A 29 17.22 -0.20 -2.44
CA ILE A 29 15.93 -0.08 -1.78
C ILE A 29 14.97 0.63 -2.73
N ASN A 30 13.86 -0.03 -3.09
CA ASN A 30 12.81 0.61 -3.87
C ASN A 30 12.02 1.57 -2.96
N LEU A 31 12.19 2.88 -3.18
CA LEU A 31 11.47 3.95 -2.48
C LEU A 31 10.53 4.74 -3.42
N ILE A 32 10.26 4.22 -4.61
CA ILE A 32 9.34 4.85 -5.56
C ILE A 32 7.91 4.48 -5.15
N HIS A 33 7.07 5.46 -4.82
CA HIS A 33 5.67 5.26 -4.46
C HIS A 33 4.76 5.35 -5.68
N GLY A 34 3.69 4.57 -5.71
CA GLY A 34 2.70 4.57 -6.78
C GLY A 34 3.23 3.98 -8.09
N ARG A 35 3.00 4.67 -9.20
CA ARG A 35 3.40 4.22 -10.54
C ARG A 35 4.92 4.07 -10.64
N ASP A 36 5.36 3.12 -11.45
CA ASP A 36 6.74 2.68 -11.66
C ASP A 36 7.38 1.93 -10.48
N GLY A 37 7.06 2.32 -9.24
CA GLY A 37 7.60 1.72 -8.03
C GLY A 37 6.79 0.56 -7.46
N GLU A 38 5.51 0.80 -7.22
CA GLU A 38 4.58 -0.16 -6.61
C GLU A 38 3.78 -0.94 -7.65
N ASP A 39 3.70 -0.44 -8.89
CA ASP A 39 2.96 -1.07 -10.00
C ASP A 39 3.70 -2.25 -10.68
N GLY A 40 4.93 -2.52 -10.25
CA GLY A 40 5.73 -3.68 -10.66
C GLY A 40 6.74 -3.43 -11.78
N LYS A 41 6.75 -2.24 -12.42
CA LYS A 41 7.70 -1.97 -13.51
C LYS A 41 9.16 -2.01 -13.04
N ILE A 42 9.48 -1.32 -11.93
CA ILE A 42 10.86 -1.33 -11.42
C ILE A 42 11.24 -2.71 -10.88
N ALA A 43 10.28 -3.45 -10.31
CA ALA A 43 10.50 -4.81 -9.85
C ALA A 43 10.91 -5.72 -11.02
N ALA A 44 10.13 -5.71 -12.12
CA ALA A 44 10.45 -6.45 -13.33
C ALA A 44 11.80 -6.05 -13.92
N LEU A 45 12.13 -4.75 -13.91
CA LEU A 45 13.42 -4.26 -14.40
C LEU A 45 14.58 -4.79 -13.57
N PHE A 46 14.49 -4.71 -12.24
CA PHE A 46 15.53 -5.20 -11.34
C PHE A 46 15.69 -6.72 -11.39
N GLU A 47 14.59 -7.47 -11.48
CA GLU A 47 14.63 -8.92 -11.66
C GLU A 47 15.29 -9.31 -12.98
N PHE A 48 14.90 -8.67 -14.09
CA PHE A 48 15.48 -8.92 -15.41
C PHE A 48 17.00 -8.72 -15.42
N TYR A 49 17.48 -7.64 -14.82
CA TYR A 49 18.91 -7.34 -14.71
C TYR A 49 19.61 -8.02 -13.53
N SER A 50 18.95 -8.90 -12.77
CA SER A 50 19.51 -9.55 -11.57
C SER A 50 20.10 -8.56 -10.56
N ILE A 51 19.42 -7.44 -10.35
CA ILE A 51 19.76 -6.45 -9.32
C ILE A 51 19.05 -6.87 -8.04
N LYS A 52 19.82 -7.05 -6.96
CA LYS A 52 19.26 -7.34 -5.63
C LYS A 52 18.57 -6.08 -5.10
N PHE A 53 17.34 -6.23 -4.62
CA PHE A 53 16.60 -5.10 -4.05
C PHE A 53 15.65 -5.50 -2.92
N ILE A 54 15.43 -4.55 -2.00
CA ILE A 54 14.36 -4.54 -1.01
C ILE A 54 13.14 -3.87 -1.66
N GLY A 55 12.01 -4.57 -1.63
CA GLY A 55 10.75 -4.13 -2.23
C GLY A 55 9.91 -5.30 -2.73
N PRO A 56 8.65 -5.04 -3.13
CA PRO A 56 7.78 -6.07 -3.71
C PRO A 56 8.36 -6.62 -5.01
N ARG A 57 8.13 -7.92 -5.25
CA ARG A 57 8.33 -8.55 -6.56
C ARG A 57 7.13 -8.28 -7.48
N LEU A 58 7.26 -8.63 -8.75
CA LEU A 58 6.28 -8.28 -9.79
C LEU A 58 4.84 -8.65 -9.41
N GLU A 59 4.59 -9.88 -8.98
CA GLU A 59 3.23 -10.34 -8.65
C GLU A 59 2.66 -9.60 -7.42
N ALA A 60 3.49 -9.42 -6.39
CA ALA A 60 3.12 -8.70 -5.18
C ALA A 60 2.76 -7.24 -5.47
N SER A 61 3.56 -6.57 -6.32
CA SER A 61 3.31 -5.23 -6.82
C SER A 61 1.95 -5.15 -7.53
N VAL A 62 1.71 -5.99 -8.53
CA VAL A 62 0.47 -5.94 -9.31
C VAL A 62 -0.77 -6.18 -8.44
N LEU A 63 -0.70 -7.14 -7.52
CA LEU A 63 -1.82 -7.50 -6.66
C LEU A 63 -2.13 -6.42 -5.62
N SER A 64 -1.10 -5.83 -5.00
CA SER A 64 -1.26 -4.77 -3.99
C SER A 64 -1.59 -3.41 -4.58
N PHE A 65 -1.14 -3.12 -5.81
CA PHE A 65 -1.38 -1.84 -6.47
C PHE A 65 -2.82 -1.64 -6.92
N ASN A 66 -3.55 -2.72 -7.24
CA ASN A 66 -4.97 -2.66 -7.62
C ASN A 66 -5.87 -3.16 -6.50
N LYS A 67 -6.73 -2.29 -5.96
CA LYS A 67 -7.66 -2.60 -4.86
C LYS A 67 -8.62 -3.75 -5.16
N GLU A 68 -9.09 -3.92 -6.41
CA GLU A 68 -9.90 -5.09 -6.80
C GLU A 68 -9.09 -6.38 -6.65
N LEU A 69 -7.87 -6.39 -7.19
CA LEU A 69 -6.97 -7.55 -7.11
C LEU A 69 -6.54 -7.84 -5.67
N THR A 70 -6.26 -6.81 -4.88
CA THR A 70 -5.93 -6.93 -3.45
C THR A 70 -7.07 -7.64 -2.70
N LYS A 71 -8.33 -7.27 -2.98
CA LYS A 71 -9.48 -7.89 -2.32
C LYS A 71 -9.69 -9.34 -2.75
N LEU A 72 -9.52 -9.64 -4.04
CA LEU A 72 -9.55 -11.02 -4.55
C LEU A 72 -8.45 -11.88 -3.90
N TYR A 73 -7.23 -11.34 -3.78
CA TYR A 73 -6.12 -12.00 -3.10
C TYR A 73 -6.41 -12.23 -1.62
N ALA A 74 -6.83 -11.20 -0.88
CA ALA A 74 -7.16 -11.29 0.54
C ALA A 74 -8.20 -12.39 0.80
N LYS A 75 -9.27 -12.44 -0.01
CA LYS A 75 -10.27 -13.50 0.04
C LYS A 75 -9.66 -14.89 -0.16
N SER A 76 -8.75 -15.04 -1.13
CA SER A 76 -8.10 -16.31 -1.43
C SER A 76 -7.24 -16.85 -0.29
N VAL A 77 -6.66 -15.96 0.53
CA VAL A 77 -5.85 -16.33 1.71
C VAL A 77 -6.64 -16.29 3.03
N GLY A 78 -7.97 -16.17 2.95
CA GLY A 78 -8.86 -16.22 4.12
C GLY A 78 -8.77 -14.98 5.02
N VAL A 79 -8.52 -13.82 4.45
CA VAL A 79 -8.58 -12.50 5.11
C VAL A 79 -9.79 -11.74 4.60
N LYS A 80 -10.64 -11.25 5.51
CA LYS A 80 -11.87 -10.55 5.15
C LYS A 80 -11.56 -9.19 4.53
N THR A 81 -12.44 -8.72 3.68
CA THR A 81 -12.47 -7.35 3.15
C THR A 81 -13.90 -6.85 3.21
N LEU A 82 -14.11 -5.54 3.21
CA LEU A 82 -15.46 -5.01 2.98
C LEU A 82 -15.96 -5.45 1.61
N ASP A 83 -17.26 -5.70 1.51
CA ASP A 83 -17.94 -5.90 0.24
C ASP A 83 -17.79 -4.65 -0.64
N TYR A 84 -17.70 -4.87 -1.94
CA TYR A 84 -17.42 -3.81 -2.89
C TYR A 84 -18.08 -4.03 -4.25
N THR A 85 -18.29 -2.93 -4.95
CA THR A 85 -18.71 -2.86 -6.36
C THR A 85 -17.59 -2.21 -7.18
N ILE A 86 -17.41 -2.65 -8.43
CA ILE A 86 -16.49 -2.02 -9.39
C ILE A 86 -17.28 -1.23 -10.43
N LEU A 87 -16.98 0.06 -10.52
CA LEU A 87 -17.46 0.93 -11.61
C LEU A 87 -16.36 1.12 -12.64
N ARG A 88 -16.69 1.03 -13.92
CA ARG A 88 -15.74 1.22 -15.03
C ARG A 88 -16.19 2.39 -15.90
N LYS A 89 -15.25 3.28 -16.27
CA LYS A 89 -15.52 4.58 -16.94
C LYS A 89 -16.45 4.50 -18.15
N ASN A 90 -16.36 3.41 -18.91
CA ASN A 90 -17.11 3.20 -20.16
C ASN A 90 -18.17 2.09 -20.05
N GLN A 91 -18.60 1.73 -18.84
CA GLN A 91 -19.65 0.75 -18.62
C GLN A 91 -20.80 1.37 -17.84
N ASN A 92 -22.01 1.28 -18.38
CA ASN A 92 -23.22 1.61 -17.65
C ASN A 92 -23.47 0.52 -16.60
N SER A 93 -22.95 0.73 -15.39
CA SER A 93 -23.30 -0.10 -14.25
C SER A 93 -24.78 0.10 -13.94
N LYS A 94 -25.54 -1.00 -13.88
CA LYS A 94 -26.92 -1.03 -13.38
C LYS A 94 -26.98 -1.46 -11.92
N GLU A 95 -25.84 -1.54 -11.24
CA GLU A 95 -25.78 -1.98 -9.85
C GLU A 95 -26.39 -0.90 -8.95
N LYS A 96 -27.28 -1.32 -8.05
CA LYS A 96 -27.82 -0.45 -7.02
C LYS A 96 -26.77 -0.29 -5.93
N LEU A 97 -26.27 0.92 -5.77
CA LEU A 97 -25.34 1.26 -4.69
C LEU A 97 -26.11 1.58 -3.41
N SER A 98 -25.58 1.13 -2.28
CA SER A 98 -26.04 1.54 -0.96
C SER A 98 -25.31 2.80 -0.51
N PHE A 99 -25.98 3.66 0.26
CA PHE A 99 -25.42 4.90 0.78
C PHE A 99 -25.52 4.95 2.32
N PRO A 100 -24.58 5.60 3.02
CA PRO A 100 -23.40 6.26 2.46
C PRO A 100 -22.36 5.26 1.95
N CYS A 101 -21.61 5.63 0.91
CA CYS A 101 -20.51 4.83 0.37
C CYS A 101 -19.23 5.65 0.21
N ILE A 102 -18.11 4.95 0.10
CA ILE A 102 -16.81 5.52 -0.24
C ILE A 102 -16.40 5.02 -1.62
N ILE A 103 -16.03 5.96 -2.50
CA ILE A 103 -15.56 5.70 -3.86
C ILE A 103 -14.07 5.99 -3.91
N LYS A 104 -13.29 5.03 -4.41
CA LYS A 104 -11.82 5.09 -4.46
C LYS A 104 -11.33 4.72 -5.87
N PRO A 105 -10.33 5.42 -6.44
CA PRO A 105 -9.65 4.93 -7.64
C PRO A 105 -8.98 3.58 -7.36
N ALA A 106 -9.07 2.62 -8.29
CA ALA A 106 -8.58 1.27 -8.05
C ALA A 106 -7.06 1.20 -7.84
N ARG A 107 -6.28 2.08 -8.48
CA ARG A 107 -4.81 2.04 -8.58
C ARG A 107 -4.13 3.31 -8.08
N LEU A 108 -4.67 3.91 -7.02
CA LEU A 108 -4.03 5.03 -6.31
C LEU A 108 -4.05 4.83 -4.80
N GLY A 109 -3.01 5.37 -4.16
CA GLY A 109 -2.91 5.54 -2.72
C GLY A 109 -3.07 7.00 -2.30
N SER A 110 -2.63 7.31 -1.08
CA SER A 110 -2.55 8.68 -0.54
C SER A 110 -3.88 9.44 -0.47
N SER A 111 -5.01 8.74 -0.48
CA SER A 111 -6.36 9.31 -0.43
C SER A 111 -6.73 10.22 -1.62
N ILE A 112 -5.99 10.13 -2.73
CA ILE A 112 -6.25 10.92 -3.95
C ILE A 112 -7.49 10.36 -4.67
N GLY A 113 -8.39 11.23 -5.10
CA GLY A 113 -9.61 10.87 -5.82
C GLY A 113 -10.64 10.10 -4.99
N ILE A 114 -10.48 10.04 -3.66
CA ILE A 114 -11.43 9.39 -2.77
C ILE A 114 -12.59 10.34 -2.46
N SER A 115 -13.82 9.84 -2.56
CA SER A 115 -15.04 10.59 -2.23
C SER A 115 -15.94 9.80 -1.29
N ILE A 116 -16.53 10.46 -0.29
CA ILE A 116 -17.63 9.89 0.52
C ILE A 116 -18.94 10.43 -0.03
N VAL A 117 -19.80 9.53 -0.51
CA VAL A 117 -21.08 9.85 -1.13
C VAL A 117 -22.20 9.51 -0.16
N LYS A 118 -22.95 10.52 0.29
CA LYS A 118 -23.99 10.35 1.31
C LYS A 118 -25.34 9.92 0.74
N ASP A 119 -25.60 10.30 -0.51
CA ASP A 119 -26.82 9.95 -1.24
C ASP A 119 -26.59 10.02 -2.77
N GLU A 120 -27.56 9.54 -3.54
CA GLU A 120 -27.44 9.33 -4.99
C GLU A 120 -27.13 10.60 -5.79
N LYS A 121 -27.49 11.80 -5.29
CA LYS A 121 -27.31 13.06 -6.03
C LYS A 121 -25.84 13.42 -6.22
N ASP A 122 -24.98 12.96 -5.32
CA ASP A 122 -23.55 13.27 -5.29
C ASP A 122 -22.72 12.20 -6.05
N LEU A 123 -23.36 11.13 -6.53
CA LEU A 123 -22.69 9.97 -7.12
C LEU A 123 -21.97 10.30 -8.43
N GLU A 124 -22.63 11.01 -9.35
CA GLU A 124 -22.01 11.33 -10.65
C GLU A 124 -20.79 12.24 -10.50
N TYR A 125 -20.86 13.23 -9.60
CA TYR A 125 -19.71 14.07 -9.29
C TYR A 125 -18.54 13.25 -8.72
N ALA A 126 -18.81 12.36 -7.76
CA ALA A 126 -17.78 11.50 -7.17
C ALA A 126 -17.17 10.52 -8.19
N LYS A 127 -17.97 10.02 -9.14
CA LYS A 127 -17.49 9.21 -10.27
C LYS A 127 -16.58 10.01 -11.18
N ASP A 128 -16.97 11.22 -11.56
CA ASP A 128 -16.16 12.10 -12.42
C ASP A 128 -14.80 12.37 -11.77
N VAL A 129 -14.77 12.76 -10.50
CA VAL A 129 -13.54 12.96 -9.72
C VAL A 129 -12.67 11.70 -9.71
N GLY A 130 -13.25 10.53 -9.41
CA GLY A 130 -12.48 9.28 -9.42
C GLY A 130 -11.93 8.94 -10.81
N PHE A 131 -12.72 9.14 -11.85
CA PHE A 131 -12.37 8.79 -13.24
C PHE A 131 -11.38 9.75 -13.91
N GLU A 132 -11.02 10.86 -13.26
CA GLU A 132 -9.85 11.67 -13.63
C GLU A 132 -8.54 10.90 -13.38
N PHE A 133 -8.54 9.98 -12.42
CA PHE A 133 -7.34 9.34 -11.91
C PHE A 133 -7.18 7.87 -12.30
N ASP A 134 -8.29 7.16 -12.49
CA ASP A 134 -8.31 5.74 -12.88
C ASP A 134 -9.50 5.45 -13.81
N ASN A 135 -9.45 4.37 -14.57
CA ASN A 135 -10.59 3.89 -15.36
C ASN A 135 -11.53 2.97 -14.57
N ASP A 136 -11.07 2.47 -13.42
CA ASP A 136 -11.83 1.61 -12.51
C ASP A 136 -11.94 2.26 -11.13
N LEU A 137 -13.14 2.26 -10.55
CA LEU A 137 -13.40 2.73 -9.19
C LEU A 137 -13.92 1.59 -8.34
N VAL A 138 -13.44 1.52 -7.10
CA VAL A 138 -13.94 0.63 -6.06
C VAL A 138 -14.91 1.41 -5.19
N VAL A 139 -16.13 0.87 -5.03
CA VAL A 139 -17.16 1.42 -4.16
C VAL A 139 -17.36 0.48 -2.98
N GLU A 140 -17.27 1.01 -1.77
CA GLU A 140 -17.49 0.26 -0.52
C GLU A 140 -18.53 0.97 0.36
N GLU A 141 -19.26 0.23 1.18
CA GLU A 141 -20.15 0.83 2.18
C GLU A 141 -19.35 1.65 3.20
N PHE A 142 -19.80 2.87 3.49
CA PHE A 142 -19.17 3.73 4.48
C PHE A 142 -19.75 3.47 5.87
N LYS A 143 -18.94 2.91 6.77
CA LYS A 143 -19.36 2.55 8.14
C LYS A 143 -18.79 3.53 9.16
N ASN A 144 -19.64 4.33 9.80
CA ASN A 144 -19.22 5.38 10.74
C ASN A 144 -18.42 4.86 11.95
N ASN A 145 -18.72 3.65 12.42
CA ASN A 145 -18.10 3.02 13.58
C ASN A 145 -16.82 2.24 13.25
N ILE A 146 -16.38 2.25 11.99
CA ILE A 146 -15.15 1.57 11.59
C ILE A 146 -13.93 2.33 12.09
N LYS A 147 -12.96 1.59 12.63
CA LYS A 147 -11.65 2.10 13.04
C LYS A 147 -10.57 1.53 12.14
N GLU A 148 -9.56 2.32 11.86
CA GLU A 148 -8.42 1.94 11.03
C GLU A 148 -7.22 1.64 11.93
N TYR A 149 -6.46 0.62 11.58
CA TYR A 149 -5.24 0.20 12.27
C TYR A 149 -4.21 -0.25 11.25
N ASN A 150 -3.01 0.32 11.31
CA ASN A 150 -1.94 0.02 10.38
C ASN A 150 -0.90 -0.86 11.07
N LEU A 151 -0.49 -1.93 10.39
CA LEU A 151 0.58 -2.82 10.85
C LEU A 151 1.61 -2.96 9.74
N ALA A 152 2.84 -2.50 9.99
CA ALA A 152 3.97 -2.73 9.11
C ALA A 152 4.75 -3.97 9.56
N GLY A 153 5.44 -4.59 8.60
CA GLY A 153 6.28 -5.73 8.90
C GLY A 153 7.00 -6.32 7.68
N CYS A 154 7.91 -7.22 7.97
CA CYS A 154 8.66 -7.98 6.97
C CYS A 154 9.04 -9.35 7.52
N MET A 155 9.64 -10.18 6.67
CA MET A 155 10.23 -11.45 7.05
C MET A 155 11.75 -11.38 6.97
N ILE A 156 12.43 -11.69 8.07
CA ILE A 156 13.89 -11.75 8.18
C ILE A 156 14.26 -13.13 8.73
N ASN A 157 15.09 -13.88 8.01
CA ASN A 157 15.50 -15.24 8.40
C ASN A 157 14.30 -16.16 8.77
N ASP A 158 13.25 -16.11 7.94
CA ASP A 158 11.98 -16.85 8.15
C ASP A 158 11.19 -16.48 9.42
N GLU A 159 11.57 -15.42 10.12
CA GLU A 159 10.82 -14.85 11.24
C GLU A 159 10.16 -13.53 10.84
N PHE A 160 8.94 -13.30 11.36
CA PHE A 160 8.24 -12.04 11.15
C PHE A 160 8.73 -10.98 12.12
N VAL A 161 9.11 -9.82 11.58
CA VAL A 161 9.39 -8.61 12.34
C VAL A 161 8.24 -7.63 12.11
N PHE A 162 7.60 -7.20 13.19
CA PHE A 162 6.45 -6.30 13.15
C PHE A 162 6.81 -4.93 13.73
N SER A 163 6.20 -3.90 13.17
CA SER A 163 6.14 -2.58 13.79
C SER A 163 5.19 -2.58 15.00
N ILE A 164 5.10 -1.44 15.69
CA ILE A 164 3.92 -1.19 16.54
C ILE A 164 2.65 -1.14 15.65
N ILE A 165 1.49 -1.41 16.24
CA ILE A 165 0.21 -1.18 15.58
C ILE A 165 -0.14 0.30 15.73
N GLU A 166 -0.32 1.01 14.62
CA GLU A 166 -0.70 2.42 14.59
C GLU A 166 -2.22 2.54 14.47
N GLU A 167 -2.84 3.39 15.29
CA GLU A 167 -4.20 3.90 15.02
C GLU A 167 -4.05 5.29 14.37
N PRO A 168 -4.14 5.40 13.04
CA PRO A 168 -3.97 6.69 12.37
C PRO A 168 -5.02 7.68 12.89
N LYS A 169 -4.56 8.83 13.39
CA LYS A 169 -5.47 9.86 13.91
C LYS A 169 -6.38 10.33 12.78
N LYS A 170 -7.70 10.25 12.99
CA LYS A 170 -8.73 10.91 12.17
C LYS A 170 -8.54 12.43 12.25
N LYS A 171 -7.60 12.97 11.50
CA LYS A 171 -7.68 14.36 11.09
C LYS A 171 -8.58 14.35 9.86
N GLU A 172 -9.72 15.04 9.96
CA GLU A 172 -10.56 15.34 8.79
C GLU A 172 -9.64 15.78 7.65
N PHE A 173 -9.47 14.89 6.67
CA PHE A 173 -8.68 15.09 5.46
C PHE A 173 -7.38 15.88 5.67
N LEU A 174 -6.32 15.19 6.14
CA LEU A 174 -4.97 15.72 5.92
C LEU A 174 -4.75 15.84 4.41
N ASP A 175 -4.65 17.08 3.94
CA ASP A 175 -4.11 17.43 2.64
C ASP A 175 -2.76 16.71 2.44
N PHE A 176 -2.46 16.35 1.19
CA PHE A 176 -1.27 15.62 0.77
C PHE A 176 0.00 16.19 1.43
N GLU A 177 0.14 17.52 1.47
CA GLU A 177 1.28 18.20 2.10
C GLU A 177 1.43 17.91 3.60
N GLN A 178 0.33 17.79 4.34
CA GLN A 178 0.36 17.65 5.79
C GLN A 178 0.70 16.23 6.25
N LYS A 179 0.34 15.20 5.47
CA LYS A 179 0.83 13.82 5.69
C LYS A 179 2.36 13.79 5.63
N TYR A 180 2.98 14.40 4.61
CA TYR A 180 4.44 14.39 4.47
C TYR A 180 5.19 15.22 5.52
N LEU A 181 4.64 16.38 5.89
CA LEU A 181 5.27 17.27 6.88
C LEU A 181 5.30 16.67 8.30
N SER A 182 4.31 15.84 8.66
CA SER A 182 4.23 15.23 9.98
C SER A 182 5.21 14.06 10.22
N PHE A 183 5.87 13.55 9.18
CA PHE A 183 6.92 12.52 9.29
C PHE A 183 8.30 13.07 9.69
N SER A 184 8.46 14.38 9.82
CA SER A 184 9.73 15.04 10.16
C SER A 184 9.93 15.33 11.66
N GLY A 185 8.95 15.03 12.51
CA GLY A 185 9.03 15.23 13.95
C GLY A 185 9.39 13.95 14.70
N HIS A 186 10.25 14.06 15.72
CA HIS A 186 10.45 13.05 16.76
C HIS A 186 9.15 12.83 17.54
N ASN A 187 8.21 12.07 16.98
CA ASN A 187 7.02 11.65 17.69
C ASN A 187 7.35 10.38 18.48
N GLU A 188 7.00 10.36 19.76
CA GLU A 188 7.00 9.14 20.56
C GLU A 188 6.15 8.08 19.84
N LEU A 189 6.66 6.85 19.80
CA LEU A 189 5.94 5.68 19.27
C LEU A 189 4.69 5.44 20.13
N ILE A 190 3.50 5.70 19.57
CA ILE A 190 2.22 5.47 20.24
C ILE A 190 1.59 4.19 19.67
N GLU A 191 1.65 3.11 20.43
CA GLU A 191 0.97 1.86 20.09
C GLU A 191 -0.54 2.00 20.32
N ALA A 192 -1.33 1.45 19.40
CA ALA A 192 -2.79 1.42 19.50
C ALA A 192 -3.26 0.69 20.77
N ASP A 193 -4.25 1.27 21.46
CA ASP A 193 -4.90 0.65 22.61
C ASP A 193 -5.87 -0.44 22.14
N LEU A 194 -5.35 -1.65 21.97
CA LEU A 194 -6.06 -2.85 21.53
C LEU A 194 -5.84 -3.99 22.53
N SER A 195 -6.85 -4.86 22.67
CA SER A 195 -6.68 -6.11 23.39
C SER A 195 -5.63 -6.99 22.71
N GLU A 196 -4.91 -7.80 23.50
CA GLU A 196 -3.91 -8.73 22.97
C GLU A 196 -4.51 -9.73 21.96
N GLU A 197 -5.78 -10.09 22.12
CA GLU A 197 -6.51 -10.90 21.13
C GLU A 197 -6.60 -10.22 19.75
N LEU A 198 -6.95 -8.92 19.72
CA LEU A 198 -7.04 -8.17 18.45
C LEU A 198 -5.66 -7.97 17.84
N LYS A 199 -4.62 -7.73 18.65
CA LYS A 199 -3.24 -7.63 18.17
C LYS A 199 -2.79 -8.92 17.49
N GLU A 200 -3.07 -10.09 18.07
CA GLU A 200 -2.70 -11.35 17.44
C GLU A 200 -3.50 -11.63 16.17
N LYS A 201 -4.81 -11.33 16.16
CA LYS A 201 -5.62 -11.43 14.94
C LYS A 201 -5.09 -10.52 13.81
N LEU A 202 -4.61 -9.33 14.12
CA LEU A 202 -3.97 -8.41 13.15
C LEU A 202 -2.68 -9.03 12.59
N LYS A 203 -1.81 -9.53 13.47
CA LYS A 203 -0.57 -10.22 13.06
C LYS A 203 -0.86 -11.45 12.21
N ASP A 204 -1.82 -12.27 12.57
CA ASP A 204 -2.20 -13.45 11.79
C ASP A 204 -2.78 -13.09 10.42
N SER A 205 -3.59 -12.04 10.35
CA SER A 205 -4.09 -11.51 9.08
C SER A 205 -2.94 -10.99 8.23
N PHE A 206 -2.00 -10.26 8.82
CA PHE A 206 -0.79 -9.79 8.14
C PHE A 206 0.05 -10.96 7.61
N LYS A 207 0.32 -11.99 8.42
CA LYS A 207 1.11 -13.17 8.00
C LYS A 207 0.49 -13.86 6.78
N LYS A 208 -0.84 -14.02 6.76
CA LYS A 208 -1.59 -14.60 5.63
C LYS A 208 -1.51 -13.74 4.36
N ILE A 209 -1.52 -12.42 4.50
CA ILE A 209 -1.35 -11.50 3.37
C ILE A 209 0.10 -11.51 2.87
N TYR A 210 1.08 -11.48 3.77
CA TYR A 210 2.49 -11.39 3.43
C TYR A 210 3.01 -12.65 2.71
N ASN A 211 2.68 -13.83 3.24
CA ASN A 211 3.18 -15.10 2.71
C ASN A 211 2.15 -15.71 1.76
N PRO A 212 2.48 -15.96 0.46
CA PRO A 212 3.83 -16.17 -0.08
C PRO A 212 4.46 -15.01 -0.88
N LEU A 213 3.74 -13.90 -1.10
CA LEU A 213 4.07 -12.98 -2.18
C LEU A 213 5.06 -11.87 -1.82
N PHE A 214 5.08 -11.41 -0.58
CA PHE A 214 5.76 -10.16 -0.21
C PHE A 214 7.17 -10.37 0.34
N LYS A 215 7.74 -11.58 0.24
CA LYS A 215 9.11 -11.88 0.70
C LYS A 215 10.12 -10.93 0.07
N GLY A 216 10.92 -10.26 0.91
CA GLY A 216 11.90 -9.26 0.50
C GLY A 216 11.37 -7.82 0.46
N ALA A 217 10.09 -7.60 0.77
CA ALA A 217 9.51 -6.30 1.00
C ALA A 217 9.25 -6.05 2.49
N LEU A 218 9.32 -4.78 2.89
CA LEU A 218 8.67 -4.27 4.09
C LEU A 218 7.36 -3.64 3.64
N ILE A 219 6.24 -4.18 4.11
CA ILE A 219 4.91 -3.73 3.73
C ILE A 219 4.17 -3.16 4.92
N ARG A 220 3.17 -2.32 4.67
CA ARG A 220 2.18 -1.92 5.67
C ARG A 220 0.80 -2.35 5.20
N CYS A 221 0.14 -3.17 6.00
CA CYS A 221 -1.27 -3.49 5.79
C CYS A 221 -2.13 -2.54 6.61
N ASP A 222 -3.07 -1.91 5.94
CA ASP A 222 -4.03 -1.01 6.57
C ASP A 222 -5.31 -1.85 6.78
N PHE A 223 -5.69 -2.03 8.05
CA PHE A 223 -6.82 -2.85 8.45
C PHE A 223 -7.95 -1.99 9.00
N PHE A 224 -9.16 -2.45 8.79
CA PHE A 224 -10.33 -1.99 9.51
C PHE A 224 -10.71 -2.99 10.61
N ILE A 225 -11.13 -2.47 11.75
CA ILE A 225 -11.80 -3.24 12.80
C ILE A 225 -13.24 -2.76 12.91
N LEU A 226 -14.17 -3.71 12.82
CA LEU A 226 -15.62 -3.51 12.98
C LEU A 226 -16.17 -4.70 13.78
N ASP A 227 -16.82 -4.43 14.91
CA ASP A 227 -17.42 -5.48 15.76
C ASP A 227 -16.43 -6.61 16.14
N ASN A 228 -15.18 -6.24 16.46
CA ASN A 228 -14.04 -7.14 16.76
C ASN A 228 -13.60 -8.06 15.60
N GLU A 229 -14.08 -7.79 14.38
CA GLU A 229 -13.67 -8.47 13.16
C GLU A 229 -12.68 -7.61 12.37
N ILE A 230 -11.67 -8.26 11.79
CA ILE A 230 -10.61 -7.62 11.02
C ILE A 230 -10.91 -7.72 9.53
N TYR A 231 -10.80 -6.59 8.84
CA TYR A 231 -10.94 -6.48 7.40
C TYR A 231 -9.70 -5.81 6.83
N LEU A 232 -9.12 -6.35 5.77
CA LEU A 232 -8.08 -5.67 5.02
C LEU A 232 -8.72 -4.52 4.21
N ASN A 233 -8.19 -3.31 4.37
CA ASN A 233 -8.51 -2.16 3.53
C ASN A 233 -7.60 -2.16 2.30
N GLU A 234 -6.29 -2.06 2.51
CA GLU A 234 -5.28 -2.07 1.44
C GLU A 234 -3.92 -2.58 1.92
N ILE A 235 -3.04 -2.87 0.97
CA ILE A 235 -1.64 -3.25 1.19
C ILE A 235 -0.78 -2.16 0.57
N ASN A 236 0.09 -1.55 1.38
CA ASN A 236 1.11 -0.61 0.92
C ASN A 236 2.44 -1.38 0.83
N PRO A 237 2.86 -1.82 -0.37
CA PRO A 237 4.04 -2.66 -0.53
C PRO A 237 5.36 -1.86 -0.42
N ASN A 238 5.31 -0.54 -0.55
CA ASN A 238 6.39 0.38 -0.26
C ASN A 238 5.82 1.57 0.55
N PRO A 239 5.57 1.39 1.86
CA PRO A 239 4.95 2.44 2.67
C PRO A 239 5.86 3.67 2.78
N GLY A 240 5.27 4.86 2.94
CA GLY A 240 6.01 6.11 3.09
C GLY A 240 7.11 6.02 4.15
N SER A 241 8.34 6.44 3.80
CA SER A 241 9.54 6.30 4.65
C SER A 241 9.79 4.87 5.16
N LEU A 242 9.36 3.84 4.42
CA LEU A 242 9.34 2.44 4.83
C LEU A 242 8.65 2.19 6.18
N ALA A 243 7.73 3.07 6.57
CA ALA A 243 7.11 3.08 7.90
C ALA A 243 8.14 3.03 9.05
N ASN A 244 9.36 3.55 8.84
CA ASN A 244 10.46 3.45 9.80
C ASN A 244 10.09 3.99 11.20
N TYR A 245 9.24 5.03 11.22
CA TYR A 245 8.70 5.68 12.41
C TYR A 245 7.74 4.82 13.22
N LEU A 246 7.43 3.58 12.79
CA LEU A 246 6.63 2.61 13.53
C LEU A 246 7.50 1.50 14.18
N PHE A 247 8.80 1.45 13.88
CA PHE A 247 9.71 0.45 14.44
C PHE A 247 10.51 1.03 15.60
N LYS A 248 10.66 0.25 16.68
CA LYS A 248 11.48 0.63 17.85
C LYS A 248 12.98 0.65 17.50
N ASP A 249 13.40 -0.31 16.68
CA ASP A 249 14.73 -0.39 16.11
C ASP A 249 14.57 -0.73 14.63
N PHE A 250 14.91 0.22 13.77
CA PHE A 250 14.79 0.10 12.31
C PHE A 250 16.16 -0.12 11.64
N ASN A 251 17.25 0.15 12.36
CA ASN A 251 18.59 0.10 11.80
C ASN A 251 19.15 -1.32 11.78
#